data_AF-A0A4R9PN62-F1
#
_entry.id   AF-A0A4R9PN62-F1
#
_cell.length_a   1.000
_cell.length_b   1.000
_cell.length_c   1.000
_cell.angle_alpha   90.00
_cell.angle_beta   90.00
_cell.angle_gamma   90.00
#
_symmetry.space_group_name_H-M   'P 1'
#
loop_
_entity.id
_entity.type
_entity.pdbx_description
1 polymer ?
#
loop_
_entity_poly.entity_id
_entity_poly.type
_entity_poly.pdbx_seq_one_letter_code
_entity_poly.pdbx_strand_id
1 'polypeptide(L)' 'MAAVEKRSVTIRGHRTSFSLEQPFYDDLIAIAAERSLSLAALVAEIDETRTR' A
#
# COMPACT_ATOMS: atom_id res chain seq x y z
N MET A 1 14.02 -16.50 2.22
CA MET A 1 13.71 -15.24 1.51
C MET A 1 12.21 -15.20 1.33
N ALA A 2 11.55 -14.11 1.74
CA ALA A 2 10.12 -13.95 1.49
C ALA A 2 9.90 -13.72 -0.02
N ALA A 3 8.85 -14.34 -0.59
CA ALA A 3 8.51 -14.15 -1.99
C ALA A 3 7.89 -12.75 -2.19
N VAL A 4 8.30 -12.07 -3.27
CA VAL A 4 7.69 -10.80 -3.69
C VAL A 4 6.40 -11.11 -4.45
N GLU A 5 5.29 -10.51 -4.05
CA GLU A 5 3.98 -10.72 -4.66
C GLU A 5 3.42 -9.43 -5.24
N LYS A 6 2.81 -9.53 -6.43
CA LYS A 6 2.15 -8.40 -7.07
C LYS A 6 0.78 -8.17 -6.45
N ARG A 7 0.51 -6.92 -6.09
CA ARG A 7 -0.74 -6.45 -5.48
C ARG A 7 -1.24 -5.23 -6.25
N SER A 8 -2.53 -4.94 -6.13
CA SER A 8 -3.16 -3.83 -6.83
C SER A 8 -4.12 -3.10 -5.90
N VAL A 9 -4.05 -1.79 -5.89
CA VAL A 9 -4.97 -0.91 -5.14
C VAL A 9 -5.50 0.16 -6.08
N THR A 10 -6.68 0.69 -5.78
CA THR A 10 -7.23 1.84 -6.51
C THR A 10 -6.94 3.09 -5.70
N ILE A 11 -6.08 3.96 -6.21
CA ILE A 11 -5.78 5.27 -5.62
C ILE A 11 -6.23 6.36 -6.59
N ARG A 12 -6.94 7.38 -6.10
CA ARG A 12 -7.39 8.53 -6.90
C ARG A 12 -8.15 8.16 -8.20
N GLY A 13 -8.89 7.05 -8.19
CA GLY A 13 -9.64 6.57 -9.36
C GLY A 13 -8.82 5.77 -10.38
N HIS A 14 -7.52 5.56 -10.14
CA HIS A 14 -6.64 4.77 -10.99
C HIS A 14 -6.16 3.51 -10.27
N ARG A 15 -6.10 2.38 -11.00
CA ARG A 15 -5.56 1.13 -10.45
C ARG A 15 -4.04 1.17 -10.52
N THR A 16 -3.40 1.17 -9.36
CA THR A 16 -1.95 1.13 -9.20
C THR A 16 -1.53 -0.25 -8.73
N SER A 17 -0.63 -0.89 -9.45
CA SER A 17 -0.03 -2.16 -9.05
C SER A 17 1.36 -1.95 -8.47
N PHE A 18 1.68 -2.67 -7.41
CA PHE A 18 3.01 -2.71 -6.80
C PHE A 18 3.37 -4.14 -6.43
N SER A 19 4.65 -4.41 -6.21
CA SER A 19 5.14 -5.73 -5.82
C SER A 19 5.86 -5.61 -4.49
N LEU A 20 5.48 -6.43 -3.51
CA LEU A 20 6.00 -6.35 -2.14
C LEU A 20 5.95 -7.74 -1.50
N GLU A 21 6.91 -8.02 -0.63
CA GLU A 21 6.91 -9.23 0.18
C GLU A 21 5.77 -9.23 1.20
N GLN A 22 5.25 -10.43 1.51
CA GLN A 22 4.13 -10.60 2.43
C GLN A 22 4.33 -9.89 3.79
N PRO A 23 5.50 -9.97 4.48
CA PRO A 23 5.65 -9.32 5.79
C PRO A 23 5.47 -7.79 5.74
N PHE A 24 6.02 -7.12 4.72
CA PHE A 24 5.84 -5.67 4.57
C PHE A 24 4.41 -5.29 4.20
N TYR A 25 3.72 -6.16 3.45
CA TYR A 25 2.31 -5.94 3.16
C TYR A 25 1.44 -6.05 4.43
N ASP A 26 1.75 -7.01 5.30
CA ASP A 26 1.07 -7.16 6.59
C ASP A 26 1.28 -5.93 7.47
N ASP A 27 2.51 -5.41 7.51
CA ASP A 27 2.83 -4.16 8.22
C ASP A 27 2.04 -2.96 7.65
N LEU A 28 1.92 -2.85 6.32
CA LEU A 28 1.09 -1.81 5.70
C LEU A 28 -0.40 -1.93 6.08
N ILE A 29 -0.92 -3.15 6.19
CA ILE A 29 -2.29 -3.38 6.67
C ILE A 29 -2.42 -2.96 8.13
N ALA A 30 -1.47 -3.35 8.98
CA ALA A 30 -1.48 -3.01 10.41
C ALA A 30 -1.47 -1.48 10.60
N ILE A 31 -0.57 -0.77 9.91
CA ILE A 31 -0.50 0.70 9.95
C ILE A 31 -1.80 1.33 9.45
N ALA A 32 -2.39 0.80 8.37
CA ALA A 32 -3.67 1.30 7.87
C ALA A 32 -4.77 1.13 8.92
N ALA A 33 -4.84 -0.03 9.58
CA ALA A 33 -5.81 -0.32 10.62
C ALA A 33 -5.63 0.57 11.85
N GLU A 34 -4.40 0.74 12.34
CA GLU A 34 -4.05 1.64 13.45
C GLU A 34 -4.47 3.09 13.17
N ARG A 35 -4.33 3.53 11.92
CA ARG A 35 -4.72 4.87 11.47
C ARG A 35 -6.20 4.99 11.08
N SER A 36 -6.98 3.91 11.19
CA SER A 36 -8.38 3.84 10.72
C SER A 36 -8.55 4.23 9.25
N LEU A 37 -7.57 3.88 8.41
CA LEU A 37 -7.55 4.09 6.98
C LEU A 37 -7.73 2.76 6.23
N SER A 38 -8.25 2.83 5.01
CA SER A 38 -8.08 1.70 4.09
C SER A 38 -6.64 1.64 3.60
N LEU A 39 -6.17 0.44 3.20
CA LEU A 39 -4.85 0.31 2.58
C LEU A 39 -4.70 1.23 1.36
N ALA A 40 -5.76 1.36 0.54
CA ALA A 40 -5.75 2.26 -0.61
C ALA A 40 -5.59 3.73 -0.20
N ALA A 41 -6.22 4.16 0.89
CA ALA A 41 -6.07 5.52 1.42
C ALA A 41 -4.65 5.77 1.96
N LEU A 42 -4.09 4.82 2.70
CA LEU A 42 -2.70 4.89 3.16
C LEU A 42 -1.71 4.98 1.99
N VAL A 43 -1.88 4.11 0.97
CA VAL A 43 -1.02 4.14 -0.22
C VAL A 43 -1.19 5.44 -1.00
N ALA A 44 -2.42 5.96 -1.10
CA ALA A 44 -2.67 7.25 -1.73
C ALA A 44 -1.92 8.38 -1.01
N GLU A 45 -2.04 8.48 0.33
CA GLU A 45 -1.33 9.49 1.15
C GLU A 45 0.20 9.45 0.94
N ILE A 46 0.78 8.25 0.90
CA ILE A 46 2.22 8.06 0.63
C ILE A 46 2.56 8.49 -0.81
N ASP A 47 1.71 8.16 -1.78
CA ASP A 47 1.90 8.56 -3.19
C ASP A 47 1.83 10.09 -3.35
N GLU A 48 0.93 10.78 -2.64
CA GLU A 48 0.83 12.25 -2.70
C GLU A 48 2.06 12.96 -2.14
N THR A 49 2.69 12.37 -1.13
CA THR A 49 3.83 12.95 -0.41
C THR A 49 5.18 12.60 -1.03
N ARG A 50 5.23 11.67 -1.99
CA ARG A 50 6.43 11.39 -2.77
C ARG A 50 6.79 12.60 -3.64
N THR A 51 7.79 13.37 -3.19
CA THR A 51 8.52 14.30 -4.06
C THR A 51 9.39 13.50 -5.02
N ARG A 52 9.43 13.93 -6.28
CA ARG A 52 10.15 13.25 -7.37
C ARG A 52 11.65 13.47 -7.32
#